data_AF-A0A3B1AFA4-F1
#
_entry.id   AF-A0A3B1AFA4-F1
#
_cell.length_a   1.000
_cell.length_b   1.000
_cell.length_c   1.000
_cell.angle_alpha   90.00
_cell.angle_beta   90.00
_cell.angle_gamma   90.00
#
_symmetry.space_group_name_H-M   'P 1'
#
loop_
_entity.id
_entity.type
_entity.pdbx_description
1 polymer ?
#
loop_
_entity_poly.entity_id
_entity_poly.type
_entity_poly.pdbx_seq_one_letter_code
_entity_poly.pdbx_strand_id
1 'polypeptide(L)'
;NDTPAPAGFGFIAPHWHPRATYAGTCDDQWLRNRAPYLPLDYQARAQNAASTDFICEEYLRGGEAVALVNMHPDGPLDFVLPRVALSGRVQFNRHPQQTLPFVMETLIIDAEAMQLNMVWKAACRCNNLFPQIRMINVHLLRENI
;
A
#
# COMPACT_ATOMS: atom_id res chain seq x y z
N ASN A 1 -16.78 -33.49 6.59
CA ASN A 1 -15.79 -32.77 7.41
C ASN A 1 -15.39 -31.53 6.68
N ASP A 2 -15.66 -30.38 7.29
CA ASP A 2 -15.23 -29.10 6.75
C ASP A 2 -13.79 -28.83 7.20
N THR A 3 -12.92 -28.45 6.28
CA THR A 3 -11.50 -28.16 6.53
C THR A 3 -11.15 -26.83 5.87
N PRO A 4 -11.62 -25.70 6.43
CA PRO A 4 -11.35 -24.39 5.86
C PRO A 4 -9.85 -24.07 5.94
N ALA A 5 -9.38 -23.22 5.03
CA ALA A 5 -8.03 -22.68 5.14
C ALA A 5 -7.87 -21.86 6.44
N PRO A 6 -6.70 -21.89 7.09
CA PRO A 6 -6.46 -21.06 8.26
C PRO A 6 -6.69 -19.57 7.95
N ALA A 7 -7.58 -18.92 8.69
CA ALA A 7 -7.82 -17.49 8.61
C ALA A 7 -6.99 -16.75 9.67
N GLY A 8 -6.34 -15.65 9.28
CA GLY A 8 -5.54 -14.85 10.17
C GLY A 8 -5.53 -13.38 9.75
N PHE A 9 -5.47 -12.50 10.76
CA PHE A 9 -5.44 -11.04 10.60
C PHE A 9 -4.02 -10.47 10.48
N GLY A 10 -3.00 -11.32 10.65
CA GLY A 10 -1.60 -10.92 10.65
C GLY A 10 -1.04 -10.66 9.26
N PHE A 11 0.03 -9.87 9.22
CA PHE A 11 0.81 -9.66 8.00
C PHE A 11 1.58 -10.93 7.58
N ILE A 12 1.68 -11.13 6.27
CA ILE A 12 2.47 -12.20 5.67
C ILE A 12 3.88 -11.68 5.38
N ALA A 13 4.88 -12.34 5.95
CA ALA A 13 6.28 -12.00 5.74
C ALA A 13 6.67 -12.13 4.24
N PRO A 14 7.60 -11.31 3.71
CA PRO A 14 7.95 -11.32 2.29
C PRO A 14 8.40 -12.68 1.74
N HIS A 15 9.04 -13.51 2.58
CA HIS A 15 9.57 -14.83 2.21
C HIS A 15 8.58 -15.98 2.47
N TRP A 16 7.35 -15.69 2.93
CA TRP A 16 6.32 -16.69 3.16
C TRP A 16 5.35 -16.76 1.99
N HIS A 17 4.76 -17.95 1.78
CA HIS A 17 3.66 -18.11 0.84
C HIS A 17 2.39 -17.41 1.35
N PRO A 18 1.54 -16.89 0.45
CA PRO A 18 1.74 -16.79 -1.00
C PRO A 18 2.66 -15.64 -1.42
N ARG A 19 3.00 -14.69 -0.53
CA ARG A 19 3.70 -13.44 -0.90
C ARG A 19 5.02 -13.66 -1.65
N ALA A 20 5.79 -14.66 -1.26
CA ALA A 20 7.07 -15.00 -1.89
C ALA A 20 6.95 -15.34 -3.39
N THR A 21 5.81 -15.87 -3.85
CA THR A 21 5.64 -16.25 -5.27
C THR A 21 5.56 -15.05 -6.20
N TYR A 22 5.32 -13.86 -5.65
CA TYR A 22 5.20 -12.61 -6.41
C TYR A 22 6.53 -11.86 -6.55
N ALA A 23 7.59 -12.31 -5.85
CA ALA A 23 8.89 -11.64 -5.85
C ALA A 23 9.65 -11.77 -7.19
N GLY A 24 9.20 -12.68 -8.06
CA GLY A 24 9.86 -12.98 -9.34
C GLY A 24 11.12 -13.83 -9.18
N THR A 25 11.74 -14.15 -10.31
CA THR A 25 12.86 -15.09 -10.39
C THR A 25 14.20 -14.33 -10.38
N CYS A 26 15.01 -14.55 -9.33
CA CYS A 26 16.33 -13.94 -9.13
C CYS A 26 17.46 -14.98 -9.33
N ASP A 27 17.58 -15.55 -10.53
CA ASP A 27 18.59 -16.55 -10.88
C ASP A 27 19.88 -15.94 -11.48
N ASP A 28 20.82 -16.78 -11.95
CA ASP A 28 22.07 -16.35 -12.59
C ASP A 28 21.84 -15.54 -13.88
N GLN A 29 20.74 -15.78 -14.60
CA GLN A 29 20.41 -15.02 -15.80
C GLN A 29 19.99 -13.60 -15.43
N TRP A 30 19.14 -13.46 -14.41
CA TRP A 30 18.79 -12.16 -13.83
C TRP A 30 20.05 -11.44 -13.31
N LEU A 31 20.90 -12.15 -12.56
CA LEU A 31 22.12 -11.58 -11.97
C LEU A 31 23.07 -11.03 -13.04
N ARG A 32 23.29 -11.76 -14.13
CA ARG A 32 24.21 -11.34 -15.22
C ARG A 32 23.66 -10.21 -16.09
N ASN A 33 22.35 -10.18 -16.32
CA ASN A 33 21.78 -9.38 -17.42
C ASN A 33 20.80 -8.28 -16.98
N ARG A 34 20.31 -8.30 -15.74
CA ARG A 34 19.21 -7.43 -15.30
C ARG A 34 19.41 -6.78 -13.94
N ALA A 35 20.12 -7.43 -13.02
CA ALA A 35 20.47 -6.81 -11.75
C ALA A 35 21.10 -5.41 -12.01
N PRO A 36 20.73 -4.38 -11.23
CA PRO A 36 19.92 -4.40 -10.02
C PRO A 36 18.39 -4.19 -10.23
N TYR A 37 17.87 -4.25 -11.46
CA TYR A 37 16.44 -4.05 -11.70
C TYR A 37 15.60 -5.27 -11.27
N LEU A 38 14.34 -5.04 -10.86
CA LEU A 38 13.39 -6.09 -10.48
C LEU A 38 13.23 -7.14 -11.58
N PRO A 39 13.08 -8.45 -11.27
CA PRO A 39 12.79 -9.50 -12.26
C PRO A 39 11.64 -9.15 -13.21
N LEU A 40 11.63 -9.75 -14.40
CA LEU A 40 10.58 -9.47 -15.40
C LEU A 40 9.20 -10.01 -14.99
N ASP A 41 9.19 -11.09 -14.21
CA ASP A 41 8.02 -11.76 -13.64
C ASP A 41 7.64 -11.23 -12.25
N TYR A 42 8.30 -10.19 -11.77
CA TYR A 42 7.94 -9.52 -10.52
C TYR A 42 6.51 -8.98 -10.58
N GLN A 43 5.73 -9.25 -9.55
CA GLN A 43 4.38 -8.70 -9.40
C GLN A 43 4.35 -7.74 -8.21
N ALA A 44 3.73 -6.56 -8.38
CA ALA A 44 3.62 -5.55 -7.33
C ALA A 44 2.98 -6.07 -6.03
N ARG A 45 2.18 -7.15 -6.12
CA ARG A 45 1.58 -7.87 -5.00
C ARG A 45 2.60 -8.41 -3.99
N ALA A 46 3.86 -8.59 -4.37
CA ALA A 46 4.96 -8.89 -3.42
C ALA A 46 5.15 -7.80 -2.35
N GLN A 47 4.65 -6.58 -2.54
CA GLN A 47 4.70 -5.53 -1.53
C GLN A 47 3.50 -5.53 -0.59
N ASN A 48 2.42 -6.22 -0.93
CA ASN A 48 1.23 -6.29 -0.09
C ASN A 48 1.42 -7.36 0.98
N ALA A 49 1.38 -6.94 2.24
CA ALA A 49 1.56 -7.82 3.40
C ALA A 49 0.23 -8.33 3.98
N ALA A 50 -0.92 -7.82 3.54
CA ALA A 50 -2.22 -8.26 4.02
C ALA A 50 -2.48 -9.74 3.67
N SER A 51 -3.22 -10.44 4.54
CA SER A 51 -3.71 -11.77 4.19
C SER A 51 -4.76 -11.67 3.08
N THR A 52 -5.00 -12.77 2.37
CA THR A 52 -5.75 -12.76 1.10
C THR A 52 -7.12 -12.10 1.21
N ASP A 53 -7.82 -12.30 2.34
CA ASP A 53 -9.17 -11.79 2.57
C ASP A 53 -9.19 -10.30 2.98
N PHE A 54 -8.03 -9.72 3.31
CA PHE A 54 -7.88 -8.29 3.65
C PHE A 54 -7.29 -7.47 2.50
N ILE A 55 -7.44 -7.94 1.26
CA ILE A 55 -7.03 -7.21 0.07
C ILE A 55 -8.28 -6.72 -0.66
N CYS A 56 -8.49 -5.41 -0.66
CA CYS A 56 -9.55 -4.78 -1.44
C CYS A 56 -9.25 -4.88 -2.95
N GLU A 57 -10.29 -5.10 -3.75
CA GLU A 57 -10.17 -5.11 -5.22
C GLU A 57 -9.87 -3.72 -5.78
N GLU A 58 -10.43 -2.69 -5.15
CA GLU A 58 -10.16 -1.28 -5.42
C GLU A 58 -9.53 -0.58 -4.22
N TYR A 59 -8.85 0.54 -4.47
CA TYR A 59 -8.33 1.37 -3.38
C TYR A 59 -9.46 2.05 -2.62
N LEU A 60 -9.34 2.02 -1.28
CA LEU A 60 -10.19 2.81 -0.39
C LEU A 60 -9.98 4.30 -0.62
N ARG A 61 -11.04 5.08 -0.42
CA ARG A 61 -11.10 6.53 -0.69
C ARG A 61 -11.31 7.34 0.58
N GLY A 62 -11.64 6.70 1.69
CA GLY A 62 -12.16 7.36 2.89
C GLY A 62 -13.67 7.56 2.80
N GLY A 63 -14.31 7.68 3.95
CA GLY A 63 -15.77 7.78 4.09
C GLY A 63 -16.51 6.44 4.01
N GLU A 64 -15.82 5.32 3.83
CA GLU A 64 -16.41 3.99 3.96
C GLU A 64 -16.80 3.72 5.42
N ALA A 65 -17.93 3.05 5.62
CA ALA A 65 -18.33 2.57 6.94
C ALA A 65 -17.51 1.32 7.31
N VAL A 66 -17.05 1.27 8.55
CA VAL A 66 -16.29 0.16 9.13
C VAL A 66 -17.05 -0.35 10.34
N ALA A 67 -17.24 -1.67 10.39
CA ALA A 67 -17.79 -2.38 11.53
C ALA A 67 -16.84 -3.51 11.92
N LEU A 68 -16.41 -3.53 13.18
CA LEU A 68 -15.60 -4.61 13.76
C LEU A 68 -16.45 -5.32 14.82
N VAL A 69 -16.77 -6.58 14.58
CA VAL A 69 -17.61 -7.39 15.47
C VAL A 69 -16.76 -8.46 16.13
N ASN A 70 -16.88 -8.59 17.46
CA ASN A 70 -16.11 -9.53 18.29
C ASN A 70 -14.59 -9.31 18.27
N MET A 71 -14.13 -8.09 17.95
CA MET A 71 -12.70 -7.75 17.86
C MET A 71 -12.20 -6.87 19.02
N HIS A 72 -13.06 -6.51 19.97
CA HIS A 72 -12.70 -5.69 21.14
C HIS A 72 -13.52 -6.13 22.38
N PRO A 73 -12.93 -6.16 23.59
CA PRO A 73 -13.63 -6.61 24.80
C PRO A 73 -14.85 -5.74 25.19
N ASP A 74 -14.84 -4.45 24.86
CA ASP A 74 -15.94 -3.54 25.19
C ASP A 74 -17.15 -3.63 24.23
N GLY A 75 -17.07 -4.51 23.23
CA GLY A 75 -18.14 -4.74 22.25
C GLY A 75 -17.77 -4.33 20.82
N PRO A 76 -18.75 -4.22 19.92
CA PRO A 76 -18.51 -3.87 18.52
C PRO A 76 -18.02 -2.43 18.38
N LEU A 77 -17.20 -2.20 17.36
CA LEU A 77 -16.68 -0.88 16.99
C LEU A 77 -17.23 -0.48 15.62
N ASP A 78 -17.95 0.64 15.57
CA ASP A 78 -18.52 1.21 14.35
C ASP A 78 -17.99 2.62 14.12
N PHE A 79 -17.45 2.88 12.94
CA PHE A 79 -16.95 4.20 12.56
C PHE A 79 -16.95 4.39 11.04
N VAL A 80 -16.65 5.61 10.61
CA VAL A 80 -16.47 5.95 9.20
C VAL A 80 -15.00 6.31 8.98
N LEU A 81 -14.39 5.78 7.93
CA LEU A 81 -13.01 6.11 7.60
C LEU A 81 -12.88 7.63 7.37
N PRO A 82 -11.87 8.30 7.97
CA PRO A 82 -11.60 9.70 7.68
C PRO A 82 -11.38 9.92 6.18
N ARG A 83 -11.96 10.99 5.64
CA ARG A 83 -11.61 11.47 4.30
C ARG A 83 -10.36 12.32 4.39
N VAL A 84 -9.29 11.88 3.72
CA VAL A 84 -8.02 12.59 3.65
C VAL A 84 -7.66 12.73 2.17
N ALA A 85 -7.66 13.97 1.69
CA ALA A 85 -7.29 14.29 0.32
C ALA A 85 -5.86 14.85 0.30
N LEU A 86 -4.96 14.17 -0.40
CA LEU A 86 -3.58 14.62 -0.59
C LEU A 86 -3.39 15.13 -2.01
N SER A 87 -2.69 16.26 -2.14
CA SER A 87 -2.10 16.67 -3.41
C SER A 87 -0.58 16.63 -3.28
N GLY A 88 0.09 16.18 -4.33
CA GLY A 88 1.54 16.25 -4.37
C GLY A 88 2.05 16.55 -5.75
N ARG A 89 3.24 17.14 -5.79
CA ARG A 89 3.96 17.43 -7.01
C ARG A 89 5.44 17.18 -6.81
N VAL A 90 6.09 16.63 -7.83
CA VAL A 90 7.54 16.50 -7.90
C VAL A 90 8.09 17.42 -8.99
N GLN A 91 9.13 18.17 -8.64
CA GLN A 91 9.88 19.02 -9.56
C GLN A 91 11.26 18.41 -9.79
N PHE A 92 11.58 18.16 -11.04
CA PHE A 92 12.93 17.81 -11.50
C PHE A 92 13.60 19.03 -12.12
N ASN A 93 14.93 19.03 -12.26
CA ASN A 93 15.67 20.20 -12.78
C ASN A 93 15.14 20.75 -14.12
N ARG A 94 15.33 20.01 -15.22
CA ARG A 94 15.02 20.46 -16.59
C ARG A 94 13.75 19.81 -17.15
N HIS A 95 12.88 19.30 -16.28
CA HIS A 95 11.65 18.62 -16.69
C HIS A 95 10.40 19.29 -16.12
N PRO A 96 9.26 19.17 -16.82
CA PRO A 96 7.99 19.61 -16.29
C PRO A 96 7.70 18.98 -14.92
N GLN A 97 7.05 19.76 -14.06
CA GLN A 97 6.51 19.27 -12.80
C GLN A 97 5.53 18.13 -13.05
N GLN A 98 5.60 17.07 -12.27
CA GLN A 98 4.65 15.96 -12.34
C GLN A 98 3.75 15.95 -11.11
N THR A 99 2.44 15.75 -11.31
CA THR A 99 1.49 15.51 -10.21
C THR A 99 1.65 14.10 -9.69
N LEU A 100 1.58 13.94 -8.37
CA LEU A 100 1.62 12.66 -7.66
C LEU A 100 0.19 12.17 -7.39
N PRO A 101 -0.26 11.07 -8.04
CA PRO A 101 -1.58 10.51 -7.81
C PRO A 101 -1.56 9.64 -6.55
N PHE A 102 -1.87 10.22 -5.40
CA PHE A 102 -1.94 9.46 -4.15
C PHE A 102 -3.14 8.52 -4.13
N VAL A 103 -2.91 7.29 -3.69
CA VAL A 103 -3.92 6.28 -3.37
C VAL A 103 -3.74 5.82 -1.93
N MET A 104 -4.83 5.55 -1.20
CA MET A 104 -4.75 4.91 0.11
C MET A 104 -4.37 3.46 -0.11
N GLU A 105 -3.10 3.13 0.17
CA GLU A 105 -2.51 1.85 -0.19
C GLU A 105 -2.60 0.84 0.96
N THR A 106 -2.52 1.31 2.21
CA THR A 106 -2.63 0.46 3.39
C THR A 106 -3.57 1.09 4.42
N LEU A 107 -4.47 0.27 4.96
CA LEU A 107 -5.28 0.53 6.14
C LEU A 107 -4.91 -0.49 7.22
N ILE A 108 -4.54 -0.03 8.42
CA ILE A 108 -4.30 -0.89 9.57
C ILE A 108 -5.23 -0.44 10.68
N ILE A 109 -6.00 -1.38 11.20
CA ILE A 109 -6.88 -1.18 12.35
C ILE A 109 -6.31 -2.02 13.49
N ASP A 110 -5.81 -1.35 14.51
CA ASP A 110 -5.46 -1.98 15.78
C ASP A 110 -6.64 -1.77 16.73
N ALA A 111 -7.47 -2.80 16.86
CA ALA A 111 -8.67 -2.73 17.70
C ALA A 111 -8.30 -2.65 19.19
N GLU A 112 -7.24 -3.33 19.63
CA GLU A 112 -6.81 -3.34 21.04
C GLU A 112 -6.24 -1.98 21.45
N ALA A 113 -5.35 -1.40 20.64
CA ALA A 113 -4.82 -0.07 20.90
C ALA A 113 -5.79 1.06 20.53
N MET A 114 -6.93 0.73 19.92
CA MET A 114 -7.91 1.68 19.39
C MET A 114 -7.28 2.69 18.41
N GLN A 115 -6.47 2.18 17.48
CA GLN A 115 -5.72 2.99 16.52
C GLN A 115 -6.09 2.67 15.08
N LEU A 116 -6.23 3.75 14.30
CA LEU A 116 -6.41 3.71 12.86
C LEU A 116 -5.17 4.28 12.18
N ASN A 117 -4.48 3.47 11.38
CA ASN A 117 -3.34 3.92 10.58
C ASN A 117 -3.68 3.81 9.10
N MET A 118 -3.50 4.91 8.38
CA MET A 118 -3.81 5.01 6.95
C MET A 118 -2.57 5.52 6.22
N VAL A 119 -2.18 4.81 5.16
CA VAL A 119 -0.99 5.12 4.38
C VAL A 119 -1.38 5.45 2.95
N TRP A 120 -0.91 6.60 2.45
CA TRP A 120 -1.06 6.98 1.05
C TRP A 120 0.26 6.86 0.32
N LYS A 121 0.21 6.32 -0.90
CA LYS A 121 1.37 6.18 -1.79
C LYS A 121 1.07 6.80 -3.14
N ALA A 122 2.08 7.41 -3.73
CA ALA A 122 2.05 7.87 -5.11
C ALA A 122 3.33 7.42 -5.82
N ALA A 123 3.24 7.22 -7.13
CA ALA A 123 4.38 6.94 -7.98
C ALA A 123 4.36 7.87 -9.20
N CYS A 124 5.54 8.24 -9.67
CA CYS A 124 5.71 9.01 -10.89
C CYS A 124 6.85 8.42 -11.73
N ARG A 125 6.83 8.67 -13.04
CA ARG A 125 7.89 8.17 -13.92
C ARG A 125 9.12 9.04 -13.75
N CYS A 126 10.19 8.40 -13.27
CA CYS A 126 11.43 9.09 -12.96
C CYS A 126 12.51 8.88 -14.04
N ASN A 127 12.52 7.79 -14.84
CA ASN A 127 13.47 7.56 -15.95
C ASN A 127 14.93 7.99 -15.65
N ASN A 128 15.50 7.52 -14.52
CA ASN A 128 16.85 7.88 -14.03
C ASN A 128 17.07 9.36 -13.65
N LEU A 129 15.99 10.14 -13.52
CA LEU A 129 16.00 11.52 -13.06
C LEU A 129 16.00 11.63 -11.52
N PHE A 130 16.16 10.53 -10.78
CA PHE A 130 16.12 10.54 -9.32
C PHE A 130 17.16 11.52 -8.72
N PRO A 131 18.42 11.55 -9.21
CA PRO A 131 19.39 12.55 -8.75
C PRO A 131 19.04 14.00 -9.14
N GLN A 132 18.05 14.20 -10.01
CA GLN A 132 17.60 15.51 -10.48
C GLN A 132 16.33 15.99 -9.77
N ILE A 133 15.82 15.24 -8.79
CA ILE A 133 14.72 15.70 -7.94
C ILE A 133 15.20 16.93 -7.19
N ARG A 134 14.53 18.05 -7.44
CA ARG A 134 14.78 19.31 -6.75
C ARG A 134 13.88 19.45 -5.53
N MET A 135 12.63 19.02 -5.67
CA MET A 135 11.61 19.25 -4.66
C MET A 135 10.47 18.25 -4.81
N ILE A 136 9.94 17.80 -3.68
CA ILE A 136 8.67 17.10 -3.59
C ILE A 136 7.81 17.89 -2.60
N ASN A 137 6.67 18.39 -3.06
CA ASN A 137 5.69 19.04 -2.20
C ASN A 137 4.51 18.10 -2.01
N VAL A 138 4.05 17.99 -0.77
CA VAL A 138 2.84 17.25 -0.41
C VAL A 138 2.00 18.16 0.48
N HIS A 139 0.73 18.29 0.15
CA HIS A 139 -0.23 19.10 0.88
C HIS A 139 -1.45 18.27 1.24
N LEU A 140 -1.87 18.40 2.49
CA LEU A 140 -3.21 18.02 2.91
C LEU A 140 -4.19 19.06 2.35
N LEU A 141 -5.13 18.61 1.53
CA LEU A 141 -6.23 19.43 1.08
C LEU A 141 -7.26 19.48 2.20
N ARG A 142 -7.59 20.69 2.64
CA ARG A 142 -8.73 20.89 3.53
C ARG A 142 -9.98 20.90 2.67
N GLU A 143 -10.90 19.99 2.91
CA GLU A 143 -12.27 20.15 2.42
C GLU A 143 -12.86 21.35 3.15
N ASN A 144 -13.39 22.32 2.40
CA ASN A 144 -14.23 23.36 3.00
C ASN A 144 -15.51 22.64 3.46
N ILE A 145 -15.63 22.46 4.78
CA ILE A 145 -16.87 21.99 5.43
C ILE A 145 -17.92 23.09 5.31
#